data_AF-A0A026W6W7-F1
#
_entry.id   AF-A0A026W6W7-F1
#
_cell.length_a   1.000
_cell.length_b   1.000
_cell.length_c   1.000
_cell.angle_alpha   90.00
_cell.angle_beta   90.00
_cell.angle_gamma   90.00
#
_symmetry.space_group_name_H-M   'P 1'
#
loop_
_entity.id
_entity.type
_entity.pdbx_description
1 polymer ?
#
loop_
_entity_poly.entity_id
_entity_poly.type
_entity_poly.pdbx_seq_one_letter_code
_entity_poly.pdbx_strand_id
1 'polypeptide(L)' 'RAIIWAKAARRDDLIPNAEKLYNSHRLCASHFEEKHFLNDLKNRLMPNAVPTVFQYILPLSENATEENIENGIN' A
#
# COMPACT_ATOMS: atom_id res chain seq x y z
N ARG A 1 -11.54 -5.63 11.66
CA ARG A 1 -11.03 -5.19 10.33
C ARG A 1 -9.90 -4.19 10.43
N ALA A 2 -10.01 -3.14 11.28
CA ALA A 2 -9.00 -2.08 11.37
C ALA A 2 -7.54 -2.57 11.54
N ILE A 3 -7.29 -3.56 12.41
CA ILE A 3 -5.95 -4.14 12.61
C ILE A 3 -5.41 -4.77 11.31
N ILE A 4 -6.25 -5.52 10.58
CA ILE A 4 -5.86 -6.17 9.31
C ILE A 4 -5.50 -5.12 8.27
N TRP A 5 -6.29 -4.04 8.18
CA TRP A 5 -6.04 -2.95 7.24
C TRP A 5 -4.79 -2.14 7.62
N ALA A 6 -4.54 -1.91 8.91
CA ALA A 6 -3.33 -1.25 9.39
C ALA A 6 -2.07 -2.04 9.02
N LYS A 7 -2.09 -3.36 9.21
CA LYS A 7 -1.01 -4.25 8.79
C LYS A 7 -0.80 -4.25 7.27
N ALA A 8 -1.88 -4.36 6.50
CA ALA A 8 -1.81 -4.33 5.04
C ALA A 8 -1.21 -3.02 4.51
N ALA A 9 -1.50 -1.90 5.18
CA ALA A 9 -0.95 -0.58 4.88
C ALA A 9 0.46 -0.34 5.47
N ARG A 10 1.07 -1.33 6.13
CA ARG A 10 2.36 -1.20 6.85
C ARG A 10 2.37 -0.06 7.88
N ARG A 11 1.26 0.09 8.59
CA ARG A 11 1.05 1.09 9.65
C ARG A 11 0.78 0.43 10.99
N ASP A 12 1.73 -0.42 11.41
CA ASP A 12 1.68 -1.13 12.69
C ASP A 12 1.60 -0.17 13.89
N ASP A 13 2.10 1.06 13.74
CA ASP A 13 1.97 2.16 14.70
C ASP A 13 0.51 2.53 15.01
N LEU A 14 -0.43 2.22 14.12
CA LEU A 14 -1.87 2.48 14.31
C LEU A 14 -2.59 1.35 15.05
N ILE A 15 -1.98 0.17 15.20
CA ILE A 15 -2.61 -1.01 15.83
C ILE A 15 -3.05 -0.73 17.27
N PRO A 16 -2.27 -0.06 18.15
CA PRO A 16 -2.70 0.24 19.52
C PRO A 16 -4.00 1.04 19.61
N ASN A 17 -4.33 1.81 18.57
CA ASN A 17 -5.52 2.66 18.51
C ASN A 17 -6.58 2.16 17.50
N ALA A 18 -6.50 0.89 17.08
CA ALA A 18 -7.31 0.33 16.00
C ALA A 18 -8.83 0.53 16.16
N GLU A 19 -9.33 0.51 17.40
CA GLU A 19 -10.76 0.71 17.70
C GLU A 19 -11.26 2.11 17.37
N LYS A 20 -10.39 3.12 17.36
CA LYS A 20 -10.77 4.53 17.12
C LYS A 20 -10.44 5.00 15.69
N LEU A 21 -9.76 4.19 14.89
CA LEU A 21 -9.32 4.57 13.54
C LEU A 21 -10.49 4.93 12.61
N TYR A 22 -11.67 4.37 12.84
CA TYR A 22 -12.87 4.70 12.05
C TYR A 22 -13.29 6.16 12.17
N ASN A 23 -12.77 6.94 13.12
CA ASN A 23 -13.06 8.37 13.22
C ASN A 23 -12.14 9.25 12.36
N SER A 24 -10.89 8.85 12.15
CA SER A 24 -9.86 9.73 11.57
C SER A 24 -9.11 9.16 10.37
N HIS A 25 -9.19 7.85 10.13
CA HIS A 25 -8.42 7.18 9.07
C HIS A 25 -9.37 6.55 8.05
N ARG A 26 -9.04 6.73 6.77
CA ARG A 26 -9.77 6.17 5.62
C ARG A 26 -8.76 5.66 4.60
N LEU A 27 -9.14 4.61 3.89
CA LEU A 27 -8.45 4.18 2.67
C LEU A 27 -9.35 4.53 1.49
N CYS A 28 -8.76 5.12 0.45
CA CYS A 28 -9.46 5.34 -0.80
C CYS A 28 -9.68 4.02 -1.56
N ALA A 29 -10.64 4.03 -2.49
CA ALA A 29 -11.00 2.86 -3.28
C ALA A 29 -9.82 2.29 -4.09
N SER A 30 -8.83 3.10 -4.46
CA SER A 30 -7.65 2.66 -5.22
C SER A 30 -6.75 1.68 -4.48
N HIS A 31 -6.94 1.49 -3.17
CA HIS A 31 -6.22 0.48 -2.39
C HIS A 31 -6.83 -0.93 -2.45
N PHE A 32 -7.97 -1.10 -3.12
CA PHE A 32 -8.68 -2.36 -3.24
C PHE A 32 -8.80 -2.80 -4.69
N GLU A 33 -8.52 -4.08 -4.97
CA GLU A 33 -8.85 -4.70 -6.26
C GLU A 33 -10.38 -4.72 -6.51
N GLU A 34 -10.78 -4.76 -7.78
CA GLU A 34 -12.21 -4.70 -8.19
C GLU A 34 -13.05 -5.81 -7.56
N LYS A 35 -12.47 -7.02 -7.40
CA LYS A 35 -13.12 -8.16 -6.76
C LYS A 35 -13.51 -7.92 -5.29
N HIS A 36 -13.00 -6.87 -4.65
CA HIS A 36 -13.31 -6.53 -3.26
C HIS A 36 -14.57 -5.68 -3.09
N PHE A 37 -15.16 -5.19 -4.18
CA PHE A 37 -16.35 -4.35 -4.15
C PHE A 37 -17.62 -5.17 -4.40
N LEU A 38 -18.71 -4.77 -3.73
CA LEU A 38 -20.05 -5.34 -3.93
C LEU A 38 -20.78 -4.75 -5.15
N ASN A 39 -20.20 -3.75 -5.80
CA ASN A 39 -20.76 -3.07 -6.96
C ASN A 39 -19.69 -2.38 -7.82
N ASP A 40 -20.08 -2.05 -9.04
CA ASP A 40 -19.20 -1.43 -10.03
C ASP A 40 -18.93 0.06 -9.72
N LEU A 41 -19.79 0.69 -8.91
CA LEU A 41 -19.58 2.06 -8.42
C LEU A 41 -18.46 2.17 -7.39
N LYS A 42 -17.90 1.04 -6.92
CA LYS A 42 -16.80 0.95 -5.96
C LYS A 42 -17.04 1.74 -4.65
N ASN A 43 -18.31 1.88 -4.24
CA ASN A 43 -18.70 2.61 -3.03
C ASN A 43 -19.10 1.68 -1.86
N ARG A 44 -19.11 0.35 -2.07
CA ARG A 44 -19.40 -0.65 -1.04
C ARG A 44 -18.39 -1.79 -1.10
N LEU A 45 -17.68 -2.03 0.00
CA LEU A 45 -16.73 -3.13 0.15
C LEU A 45 -17.42 -4.40 0.67
N MET A 46 -16.90 -5.56 0.25
CA MET A 46 -17.29 -6.84 0.84
C MET A 46 -16.91 -6.92 2.33
N PRO A 47 -17.65 -7.69 3.14
CA PRO A 47 -17.33 -7.86 4.56
C PRO A 47 -15.94 -8.44 4.88
N ASN A 48 -15.29 -9.09 3.92
CA ASN A 48 -13.95 -9.65 4.05
C ASN A 48 -12.91 -8.89 3.22
N ALA A 49 -13.25 -7.72 2.67
CA ALA A 49 -12.31 -6.94 1.86
C ALA A 49 -11.06 -6.54 2.67
N VAL A 50 -9.89 -6.79 2.08
CA VAL A 50 -8.58 -6.39 2.61
C VAL A 50 -7.89 -5.57 1.52
N PRO A 51 -7.34 -4.39 1.84
CA PRO A 51 -6.60 -3.60 0.85
C PRO A 51 -5.32 -4.34 0.48
N THR A 52 -5.05 -4.46 -0.82
CA THR A 52 -3.88 -5.19 -1.35
C THR A 52 -3.01 -4.32 -2.26
N VAL A 53 -3.52 -3.15 -2.68
CA VAL A 53 -2.86 -2.28 -3.64
C VAL A 53 -2.23 -1.11 -2.90
N PHE A 54 -0.90 -1.13 -2.78
CA PHE A 54 -0.12 -0.04 -2.20
C PHE A 54 1.10 0.22 -3.07
N GLN A 55 1.26 1.48 -3.50
CA GLN A 55 2.48 1.92 -4.18
C GLN A 55 3.50 2.28 -3.11
N TYR A 56 4.44 1.38 -2.87
CA TYR A 56 5.60 1.70 -2.06
C TYR A 56 6.67 2.24 -2.99
N ILE A 57 7.11 3.47 -2.74
CA ILE A 57 8.40 3.92 -3.25
C ILE A 57 9.41 3.10 -2.43
N LEU A 58 9.92 2.02 -3.03
CA LEU A 58 11.11 1.39 -2.49
C LEU A 58 12.19 2.47 -2.47
N PRO A 59 13.02 2.57 -1.41
CA PRO A 59 14.23 3.35 -1.52
C PRO A 59 14.96 2.83 -2.76
N LEU A 60 15.19 3.71 -3.72
CA LEU A 60 16.12 3.45 -4.82
C LEU A 60 17.35 2.84 -4.14
N SER A 61 17.69 1.60 -4.48
CA SER A 61 18.91 1.01 -3.96
C SER A 61 20.04 1.95 -4.36
N GLU A 62 20.60 2.67 -3.39
CA GLU A 62 21.93 3.25 -3.54
C GLU A 62 22.82 2.10 -4.03
N ASN A 63 23.48 2.29 -5.18
CA ASN A 63 24.37 1.37 -5.93
C ASN A 63 23.89 0.94 -7.32
N ALA A 64 23.33 1.86 -8.11
CA ALA A 64 23.71 1.89 -9.53
C ALA A 64 24.93 2.81 -9.66
N THR A 65 26.11 2.32 -9.26
CA THR A 65 27.35 3.06 -9.51
C THR A 65 27.63 3.06 -11.00
N GLU A 66 27.75 4.28 -11.54
CA GLU A 66 28.35 4.61 -12.82
C GLU A 66 29.81 4.13 -12.84
N GLU A 67 30.06 2.88 -13.27
CA GLU A 67 31.40 2.45 -13.65
C GLU A 67 31.30 1.39 -14.74
N ASN A 68 31.13 1.83 -15.99
CA ASN A 68 31.38 1.05 -17.21
C ASN A 68 31.63 1.94 -18.44
N ILE A 69 32.08 3.19 -18.26
CA ILE A 69 32.62 4.02 -19.35
C ILE A 69 34.10 4.25 -19.06
N GLU A 70 34.92 3.22 -19.26
CA GLU A 70 36.35 3.35 -19.56
C GLU A 70 36.93 1.96 -19.87
N ASN A 71 36.63 1.45 -21.06
CA ASN A 71 37.44 0.44 -21.76
C ASN A 71 37.23 0.61 -23.28
N GLY A 72 37.43 1.84 -23.74
CA GLY A 72 37.19 2.24 -25.12
C GLY A 72 37.98 3.47 -25.54
N ILE A 73 39.28 3.52 -25.24
CA ILE A 73 40.24 4.31 -26.02
C ILE A 73 41.48 3.44 -26.25
N ASN A 74 41.81 3.29 -27.53
CA ASN A 74 43.00 2.65 -28.10
C ASN A 74 44.31 3.15 -27.50
#